data_AF-A0A8G2IB75-F1
#
_entry.id   AF-A0A8G2IB75-F1
#
_cell.length_a   1.000
_cell.length_b   1.000
_cell.length_c   1.000
_cell.angle_alpha   90.00
_cell.angle_beta   90.00
_cell.angle_gamma   90.00
#
_symmetry.space_group_name_H-M   'P 1'
#
loop_
_entity.id
_entity.type
_entity.pdbx_description
1 polymer ?
#
loop_
_entity_poly.entity_id
_entity_poly.type
_entity_poly.pdbx_seq_one_letter_code
_entity_poly.pdbx_strand_id
1 'polypeptide(L)'
;MLTIVTLVSIDILFGYIKKKFAQAENFLDGTPVIVVENGAVIDEKIKLVNISVDDILLAARQHHGIYELKAIKFAILERNGQISIIPEQE
;
A
#
# COMPACT_ATOMS: atom_id res chain seq x y z
N MET A 1 -16.59 26.03 -33.79
CA MET A 1 -16.60 26.51 -32.39
C MET A 1 -17.34 25.56 -31.46
N LEU A 2 -18.60 25.18 -31.75
CA LEU A 2 -19.38 24.27 -30.89
C LEU A 2 -18.65 22.94 -30.56
N THR A 3 -18.05 22.31 -31.58
CA THR A 3 -17.31 21.05 -31.44
C THR A 3 -16.08 21.13 -30.53
N ILE A 4 -15.35 22.25 -30.63
CA ILE A 4 -14.15 22.52 -29.82
C ILE A 4 -14.57 22.71 -28.36
N VAL A 5 -15.64 23.47 -28.11
CA VAL A 5 -16.15 23.71 -26.75
C VAL A 5 -16.62 22.40 -26.09
N THR A 6 -17.31 21.54 -26.84
CA THR A 6 -17.75 20.23 -26.31
C THR A 6 -16.59 19.30 -26.00
N LEU A 7 -15.56 19.23 -26.85
CA LEU A 7 -14.37 18.40 -26.60
C LEU A 7 -13.61 18.88 -25.36
N VAL A 8 -13.33 20.19 -25.27
CA VAL A 8 -12.62 20.78 -24.12
C VAL A 8 -13.39 20.55 -22.82
N SER A 9 -14.72 20.65 -22.85
CA SER A 9 -15.58 20.42 -21.69
C SER A 9 -15.52 18.95 -21.23
N ILE A 10 -15.49 18.01 -22.17
CA ILE A 10 -15.33 16.58 -21.89
C ILE A 10 -13.96 16.28 -21.28
N ASP A 11 -12.88 16.83 -21.84
CA ASP A 11 -11.52 16.62 -21.32
C ASP A 11 -11.37 17.15 -19.88
N ILE A 12 -11.92 18.34 -19.61
CA ILE A 12 -11.93 18.92 -18.26
C ILE A 12 -12.73 18.02 -17.30
N LEU A 13 -13.91 17.56 -17.71
CA LEU A 13 -14.75 16.67 -16.89
C LEU A 13 -14.04 15.35 -16.57
N PHE A 14 -13.43 14.70 -17.57
CA PHE A 14 -12.62 13.50 -17.36
C PHE A 14 -11.41 13.78 -16.46
N GLY A 15 -10.78 14.94 -16.58
CA GLY A 15 -9.71 15.39 -15.68
C GLY A 15 -10.16 15.48 -14.22
N TYR A 16 -11.33 16.07 -13.96
CA TYR A 16 -11.91 16.15 -12.62
C TYR A 16 -12.27 14.76 -12.05
N ILE A 17 -12.86 13.89 -12.87
CA ILE A 17 -13.20 12.53 -12.46
C ILE A 17 -11.93 11.77 -12.09
N LYS A 18 -10.91 11.75 -12.96
CA LYS A 18 -9.62 11.09 -12.68
C LYS A 18 -8.97 11.61 -11.41
N LYS A 19 -8.95 12.93 -11.21
CA LYS A 19 -8.38 13.54 -10.01
C LYS A 19 -9.11 13.13 -8.74
N LYS A 20 -10.45 13.03 -8.79
CA LYS A 20 -11.27 12.57 -7.66
C LYS A 20 -10.99 11.11 -7.30
N PHE A 21 -10.87 10.23 -8.31
CA PHE A 21 -10.51 8.83 -8.10
C PHE A 21 -9.10 8.68 -7.53
N ALA A 22 -8.12 9.39 -8.09
CA ALA A 22 -6.74 9.37 -7.58
C ALA A 22 -6.65 9.93 -6.15
N GLN A 23 -7.45 10.93 -5.76
CA GLN A 23 -7.52 11.40 -4.37
C GLN A 23 -8.15 10.38 -3.43
N ALA A 24 -9.16 9.63 -3.88
CA ALA A 24 -9.78 8.57 -3.09
C ALA A 24 -8.82 7.40 -2.87
N GLU A 25 -8.08 7.01 -3.91
CA GLU A 25 -6.99 6.02 -3.85
C GLU A 25 -5.89 6.46 -2.87
N ASN A 26 -5.37 7.69 -3.02
CA ASN A 26 -4.37 8.24 -2.10
C ASN A 26 -4.84 8.38 -0.63
N PHE A 27 -6.14 8.52 -0.38
CA PHE A 27 -6.67 8.60 0.98
C PHE A 27 -6.78 7.22 1.63
N LEU A 28 -7.11 6.19 0.85
CA LEU A 28 -7.06 4.79 1.29
C LEU A 28 -5.62 4.30 1.48
N ASP A 29 -4.68 4.74 0.63
CA ASP A 29 -3.25 4.44 0.71
C ASP A 29 -2.50 5.27 1.76
N GLY A 30 -3.17 6.25 2.39
CA GLY A 30 -2.50 7.30 3.16
C GLY A 30 -2.10 6.93 4.58
N THR A 31 -2.62 5.83 5.13
CA THR A 31 -2.36 5.43 6.53
C THR A 31 -1.49 4.18 6.54
N PRO A 32 -0.34 4.17 7.23
CA PRO A 32 0.48 2.98 7.36
C PRO A 32 -0.33 1.84 8.00
N VAL A 33 -0.22 0.64 7.44
CA VAL A 33 -1.00 -0.52 7.86
C VAL A 33 -0.06 -1.59 8.43
N ILE A 34 -0.24 -1.92 9.70
CA ILE A 34 0.44 -3.07 10.32
C ILE A 34 -0.13 -4.34 9.69
N VAL A 35 0.69 -5.14 9.01
CA VAL A 35 0.28 -6.39 8.34
C VAL A 35 0.76 -7.65 9.07
N VAL A 36 1.77 -7.52 9.93
CA VAL A 36 2.25 -8.59 10.84
C VAL A 36 2.44 -7.99 12.23
N GLU A 37 2.03 -8.74 13.25
CA GLU A 37 2.25 -8.42 14.66
C GLU A 37 2.69 -9.68 15.41
N ASN A 38 3.83 -9.60 16.11
CA ASN A 38 4.46 -10.68 16.89
C ASN A 38 4.52 -12.03 16.12
N GLY A 39 4.93 -11.95 14.86
CA GLY A 39 5.04 -13.07 13.93
C GLY A 39 3.73 -13.68 13.42
N ALA A 40 2.58 -13.09 13.77
CA ALA A 40 1.27 -13.45 13.23
C ALA A 40 0.86 -12.48 12.13
N VAL A 41 0.47 -13.03 10.98
CA VAL A 41 -0.07 -12.28 9.84
C VAL A 41 -1.51 -11.86 10.13
N ILE A 42 -1.85 -10.61 9.81
CA ILE A 42 -3.21 -10.09 9.91
C ILE A 42 -3.91 -10.23 8.55
N ASP A 43 -4.55 -11.38 8.31
CA ASP A 43 -5.14 -11.76 7.02
C ASP A 43 -6.08 -10.70 6.43
N GLU A 44 -6.90 -10.07 7.27
CA GLU A 44 -7.84 -9.03 6.85
C GLU A 44 -7.11 -7.84 6.22
N LYS A 45 -5.97 -7.44 6.81
CA LYS A 45 -5.19 -6.29 6.38
C LYS A 45 -4.39 -6.61 5.12
N ILE A 46 -3.78 -7.78 5.06
CA ILE A 46 -3.03 -8.23 3.87
C ILE A 46 -3.94 -8.35 2.64
N LYS A 47 -5.17 -8.83 2.81
CA LYS A 47 -6.18 -8.85 1.73
C LYS A 47 -6.63 -7.45 1.33
N LEU A 48 -6.79 -6.55 2.29
CA LEU A 48 -7.20 -5.17 2.04
C LEU A 48 -6.14 -4.41 1.23
N VAL A 49 -4.85 -4.60 1.55
CA VAL A 49 -3.74 -3.92 0.89
C VAL A 49 -3.15 -4.71 -0.29
N ASN A 50 -3.72 -5.86 -0.61
CA ASN A 50 -3.29 -6.75 -1.71
C ASN A 50 -1.79 -7.08 -1.70
N ILE A 51 -1.28 -7.51 -0.54
CA ILE A 51 0.10 -7.96 -0.35
C ILE A 51 0.11 -9.48 -0.12
N SER A 52 1.24 -10.14 -0.34
CA SER A 52 1.42 -11.55 0.02
C SER A 52 2.39 -11.72 1.19
N VAL A 53 2.34 -12.89 1.84
CA VAL A 53 3.31 -13.26 2.87
C VAL A 53 4.74 -13.29 2.29
N ASP A 54 4.88 -13.69 1.02
CA ASP A 54 6.17 -13.74 0.34
C ASP A 54 6.78 -12.33 0.15
N ASP A 55 5.96 -11.30 -0.08
CA ASP A 55 6.42 -9.91 -0.16
C ASP A 55 6.96 -9.42 1.18
N ILE A 56 6.29 -9.77 2.28
CA ILE A 56 6.73 -9.43 3.64
C ILE A 56 8.06 -10.12 3.95
N LEU A 57 8.17 -11.42 3.65
CA LEU A 57 9.41 -12.17 3.84
C LEU A 57 10.53 -11.70 2.90
N LEU A 58 10.21 -11.24 1.70
CA LEU A 58 11.18 -10.62 0.79
C LEU A 58 11.76 -9.35 1.42
N ALA A 59 10.91 -8.45 1.91
CA ALA A 59 11.36 -7.23 2.60
C ALA A 59 12.18 -7.55 3.86
N ALA A 60 11.73 -8.52 4.66
CA ALA A 60 12.44 -8.97 5.86
C ALA A 60 13.83 -9.55 5.55
N ARG A 61 13.96 -10.31 4.44
CA ARG A 61 15.26 -10.80 3.96
C ARG A 61 16.15 -9.67 3.45
N GLN A 62 15.60 -8.74 2.66
CA GLN A 62 16.36 -7.66 2.05
C GLN A 62 16.94 -6.69 3.08
N HIS A 63 16.19 -6.38 4.14
CA HIS A 63 16.59 -5.36 5.12
C HIS A 63 17.23 -5.94 6.39
N HIS A 64 16.86 -7.16 6.81
CA HIS A 64 17.29 -7.73 8.09
C HIS A 64 17.81 -9.17 7.99
N GLY A 65 17.81 -9.79 6.81
CA GLY A 65 18.21 -11.19 6.64
C GLY A 65 17.28 -12.19 7.36
N ILE A 66 16.04 -11.81 7.65
CA ILE A 66 15.06 -12.64 8.36
C ILE A 66 14.31 -13.54 7.38
N TYR A 67 14.22 -14.84 7.67
CA TYR A 67 13.55 -15.84 6.83
C TYR A 67 12.21 -16.33 7.38
N GLU A 68 11.92 -16.05 8.65
CA GLU A 68 10.75 -16.56 9.34
C GLU A 68 9.90 -15.41 9.90
N LEU A 69 8.58 -15.51 9.75
CA LEU A 69 7.64 -14.53 10.32
C LEU A 69 7.79 -14.42 11.84
N LYS A 70 8.11 -15.51 12.53
CA LYS A 70 8.29 -15.53 13.99
C LYS A 70 9.37 -14.58 14.50
N ALA A 71 10.32 -14.20 13.66
CA ALA A 71 11.37 -13.24 14.01
C ALA A 71 10.98 -11.78 13.72
N ILE A 72 9.75 -11.53 13.28
CA ILE A 72 9.20 -10.20 12.95
C ILE A 72 8.22 -9.78 14.05
N LYS A 73 8.55 -8.72 14.77
CA LYS A 73 7.66 -8.08 15.75
C LYS A 73 6.56 -7.29 15.07
N PHE A 74 6.92 -6.47 14.08
CA PHE A 74 5.97 -5.74 13.26
C PHE A 74 6.41 -5.71 11.80
N ALA A 75 5.46 -5.87 10.89
CA ALA A 75 5.62 -5.47 9.50
C ALA A 75 4.59 -4.40 9.18
N ILE A 76 5.03 -3.27 8.66
CA ILE A 76 4.20 -2.09 8.41
C ILE A 76 4.28 -1.77 6.93
N LEU A 77 3.14 -1.77 6.24
CA LEU A 77 3.03 -1.21 4.90
C LEU A 77 2.97 0.30 5.02
N GLU A 78 4.03 0.97 4.53
CA GLU A 78 4.13 2.42 4.47
C GLU A 78 3.32 2.97 3.29
N ARG A 79 2.99 4.27 3.36
CA ARG A 79 2.26 4.99 2.30
C ARG A 79 2.95 4.95 0.92
N ASN A 80 4.27 4.77 0.90
CA ASN A 80 5.05 4.68 -0.34
C ASN A 80 5.06 3.25 -0.94
N GLY A 81 4.33 2.30 -0.35
CA GLY A 81 4.28 0.91 -0.76
C GLY A 81 5.44 0.05 -0.26
N GLN A 82 6.37 0.61 0.53
CA GLN A 82 7.45 -0.16 1.14
C GLN A 82 6.98 -0.86 2.42
N ILE A 83 7.58 -2.00 2.72
CA ILE A 83 7.31 -2.75 3.95
C ILE A 83 8.45 -2.49 4.93
N SER A 84 8.17 -1.73 5.98
CA SER A 84 9.07 -1.55 7.12
C SER A 84 9.00 -2.78 8.02
N ILE A 85 10.14 -3.32 8.41
CA ILE A 85 10.24 -4.52 9.27
C ILE A 85 10.87 -4.13 10.61
N ILE A 86 10.21 -4.52 11.70
CA ILE A 86 10.72 -4.40 13.06
C ILE A 86 10.98 -5.82 13.57
N PRO A 87 12.24 -6.23 13.79
CA PRO A 87 12.57 -7.55 14.31
C PRO A 87 12.08 -7.77 15.75
N GLU A 88 11.91 -9.03 16.14
CA GLU A 88 11.57 -9.44 17.52
C GLU A 88 12.74 -9.22 18.50
N GLN A 89 13.97 -9.22 17.99
CA GLN A 89 15.20 -9.05 18.76
C GLN A 89 15.85 -7.72 18.37
N GLU A 90 15.91 -6.76 19.32
CA GLU A 90 16.92 -5.69 19.30
C GLU A 90 18.30 -6.25 19.67
#